data_AF-A0A4Z2IEH4-F1
#
_entry.id   AF-A0A4Z2IEH4-F1
#
_cell.length_a   1.000
_cell.length_b   1.000
_cell.length_c   1.000
_cell.angle_alpha   90.00
_cell.angle_beta   90.00
_cell.angle_gamma   90.00
#
_symmetry.space_group_name_H-M   'P 1'
#
loop_
_entity.id
_entity.type
_entity.pdbx_description
1 polymer ?
#
loop_
_entity_poly.entity_id
_entity_poly.type
_entity_poly.pdbx_seq_one_letter_code
_entity_poly.pdbx_strand_id
1 'polypeptide(L)'
;MTPVAVATRCDNQTWSLVCDSAWKVHIAKFSLLVGSIFGYLTFGILADWFGRHPVLIISVLFMLVFGLSVAFSVNVPMFSTLRFFEGFCLAGLSLSLYVLSRDSYRSRLGLAPPRSWS
;
A
#
# COMPACT_ATOMS: atom_id res chain seq x y z
N MET A 1 5.79 -21.32 8.88
CA MET A 1 6.79 -21.72 7.88
C MET A 1 6.24 -22.91 7.11
N THR A 2 5.27 -22.66 6.24
CA THR A 2 4.66 -23.69 5.40
C THR A 2 5.47 -23.81 4.10
N PRO A 3 5.66 -25.02 3.57
CA PRO A 3 6.65 -25.30 2.53
C PRO A 3 6.34 -24.57 1.22
N VAL A 4 7.34 -23.85 0.73
CA VAL A 4 7.40 -23.27 -0.62
C VAL A 4 7.73 -24.40 -1.59
N ALA A 5 6.72 -25.09 -2.09
CA ALA A 5 6.86 -26.04 -3.19
C ALA A 5 5.52 -26.23 -3.92
N VAL A 6 4.93 -25.15 -4.45
CA VAL A 6 4.00 -25.29 -5.58
C VAL A 6 4.82 -25.02 -6.84
N ALA A 7 5.34 -26.11 -7.41
CA ALA A 7 5.97 -26.12 -8.70
C ALA A 7 5.00 -25.56 -9.75
N THR A 8 5.36 -24.41 -10.30
CA THR A 8 4.77 -23.72 -11.44
C THR A 8 5.02 -24.48 -12.76
N ARG A 9 4.56 -25.73 -12.89
CA ARG A 9 4.45 -26.37 -14.21
C ARG A 9 3.01 -26.72 -14.51
N CYS A 10 2.49 -26.05 -15.53
CA CYS A 10 1.21 -26.34 -16.18
C CYS A 10 1.34 -27.65 -16.96
N ASP A 11 1.37 -28.77 -16.24
CA ASP A 11 1.44 -30.10 -16.82
C ASP A 11 0.10 -30.82 -16.59
N ASN A 12 -0.95 -30.36 -17.28
CA ASN A 12 -2.07 -31.18 -17.74
C ASN A 12 -3.01 -30.34 -18.62
N GLN A 13 -3.61 -30.96 -19.64
CA GLN A 13 -4.48 -30.35 -20.65
C GLN A 13 -5.73 -29.66 -20.07
N THR A 14 -6.03 -29.86 -18.78
CA THR A 14 -7.19 -29.33 -18.06
C THR A 14 -6.93 -28.01 -17.33
N TRP A 15 -5.68 -27.54 -17.21
CA TRP A 15 -5.29 -26.37 -16.40
C TRP A 15 -4.80 -25.15 -17.21
N SER A 16 -4.95 -25.17 -18.53
CA SER A 16 -4.51 -24.12 -19.45
C SER A 16 -5.07 -22.72 -19.11
N LEU A 17 -6.31 -22.66 -18.61
CA LEU A 17 -7.00 -21.41 -18.24
C LEU A 17 -6.46 -20.75 -16.96
N VAL A 18 -5.96 -21.55 -16.00
CA VAL A 18 -5.39 -21.04 -14.75
C VAL A 18 -3.97 -20.51 -15.00
N CYS A 19 -3.25 -21.16 -15.90
CA CYS A 19 -1.91 -20.72 -16.29
C CYS A 19 -1.91 -19.43 -17.11
N ASP A 20 -2.90 -19.22 -17.99
CA ASP A 20 -3.07 -17.97 -18.73
C ASP A 20 -3.63 -16.81 -17.88
N SER A 21 -4.11 -17.07 -16.67
CA SER A 21 -4.52 -16.02 -15.71
C SER A 21 -3.49 -15.79 -14.60
N ALA A 22 -2.56 -16.73 -14.40
CA ALA A 22 -1.50 -16.60 -13.40
C ALA A 22 -0.58 -15.39 -13.65
N TRP A 23 -0.23 -15.11 -14.91
CA TRP A 23 0.63 -13.97 -15.25
C TRP A 23 -0.03 -12.62 -14.92
N LYS A 24 -1.36 -12.50 -15.09
CA LYS A 24 -2.12 -11.27 -14.74
C LYS A 24 -2.05 -10.99 -13.24
N VAL A 25 -2.20 -12.02 -12.40
CA VAL A 25 -2.08 -11.89 -10.95
C VAL A 25 -0.64 -11.54 -10.55
N HIS A 26 0.34 -12.13 -11.22
CA HIS A 26 1.75 -11.86 -10.94
C HIS A 26 2.11 -10.40 -11.26
N ILE A 27 1.68 -9.88 -12.42
CA ILE A 27 1.88 -8.49 -12.81
C ILE A 27 1.21 -7.52 -11.82
N ALA A 28 -0.03 -7.80 -11.41
CA ALA A 28 -0.74 -6.94 -10.45
C ALA A 28 -0.05 -6.92 -9.07
N LYS A 29 0.51 -8.05 -8.63
CA LYS A 29 1.27 -8.13 -7.38
C LYS A 29 2.58 -7.36 -7.48
N PHE A 30 3.31 -7.49 -8.59
CA PHE A 30 4.53 -6.73 -8.80
C PHE A 30 4.28 -5.23 -8.86
N SER A 31 3.23 -4.77 -9.57
CA SER A 31 2.92 -3.34 -9.62
C SER A 31 2.56 -2.76 -8.25
N LEU A 32 1.82 -3.53 -7.43
CA LEU A 32 1.52 -3.16 -6.05
C LEU A 32 2.78 -3.08 -5.17
N LEU A 33 3.70 -4.04 -5.33
CA LEU A 33 4.97 -4.05 -4.60
C LEU A 33 5.84 -2.85 -4.99
N VAL A 34 6.00 -2.59 -6.29
CA VAL A 34 6.77 -1.42 -6.77
C VAL A 34 6.13 -0.12 -6.28
N GLY A 35 4.79 -0.02 -6.31
CA GLY A 35 4.05 1.12 -5.76
C GLY A 35 4.26 1.31 -4.27
N SER A 36 4.25 0.22 -3.50
CA SER A 36 4.55 0.25 -2.06
C SER A 36 5.97 0.72 -1.77
N ILE A 37 6.97 0.25 -2.53
CA ILE A 37 8.38 0.65 -2.34
C ILE A 37 8.56 2.14 -2.57
N PHE A 38 8.01 2.66 -3.68
CA PHE A 38 8.03 4.10 -3.95
C PHE A 38 7.26 4.90 -2.89
N GLY A 39 6.14 4.36 -2.40
CA GLY A 39 5.39 4.89 -1.27
C GLY A 39 6.26 5.02 -0.03
N TYR A 40 6.86 3.95 0.45
CA TYR A 40 7.71 3.99 1.64
C TYR A 40 8.91 4.93 1.49
N LEU A 41 9.54 5.00 0.31
CA LEU A 41 10.68 5.88 0.09
C LEU A 41 10.26 7.37 0.17
N THR A 42 9.19 7.72 -0.55
CA THR A 42 8.69 9.10 -0.60
C THR A 42 8.08 9.53 0.74
N PHE A 43 7.24 8.69 1.35
CA PHE A 43 6.66 8.95 2.67
C PHE A 43 7.72 8.92 3.78
N GLY A 44 8.80 8.15 3.65
CA GLY A 44 9.94 8.18 4.56
C GLY A 44 10.58 9.58 4.59
N ILE A 45 10.90 10.11 3.40
CA ILE A 45 11.44 11.47 3.26
C ILE A 45 10.42 12.53 3.71
N LEU A 46 9.14 12.36 3.34
CA LEU A 46 8.09 13.30 3.74
C LEU A 46 7.84 13.26 5.25
N ALA A 47 7.98 12.12 5.92
CA ALA A 47 7.75 12.00 7.36
C ALA A 47 8.77 12.80 8.18
N ASP A 48 9.98 12.99 7.65
CA ASP A 48 10.97 13.88 8.24
C ASP A 48 10.57 15.36 8.13
N TRP A 49 9.69 15.71 7.17
CA TRP A 49 9.31 17.10 6.88
C TRP A 49 7.92 17.51 7.36
N PHE A 50 6.91 16.65 7.27
CA PHE A 50 5.51 17.12 7.16
C PHE A 50 4.69 17.17 8.46
N GLY A 51 5.22 16.75 9.60
CA GLY A 51 4.44 16.77 10.84
C GLY A 51 3.19 15.86 10.81
N ARG A 52 2.57 15.70 11.98
CA ARG A 52 1.80 14.48 12.35
C ARG A 52 0.40 14.31 11.73
N HIS A 53 -0.22 15.36 11.22
CA HIS A 53 -1.62 15.36 10.75
C HIS A 53 -1.84 15.36 9.22
N PRO A 54 -1.07 16.09 8.39
CA PRO A 54 -1.39 16.21 6.96
C PRO A 54 -1.24 14.89 6.19
N VAL A 55 -0.34 13.99 6.61
CA VAL A 55 -0.10 12.70 5.95
C VAL A 55 -1.33 11.78 6.00
N LEU A 56 -2.06 11.78 7.13
CA LEU A 56 -3.30 11.02 7.29
C LEU A 56 -4.40 11.53 6.36
N ILE A 57 -4.56 12.85 6.28
CA ILE A 57 -5.61 13.46 5.45
C ILE A 57 -5.33 13.20 3.98
N ILE A 58 -4.09 13.39 3.54
CA ILE A 58 -3.69 13.18 2.14
C ILE A 58 -3.86 11.71 1.74
N SER A 59 -3.43 10.77 2.57
CA SER A 59 -3.56 9.33 2.28
C SER A 59 -5.02 8.88 2.19
N VAL A 60 -5.90 9.36 3.07
CA VAL A 60 -7.34 9.05 3.02
C VAL A 60 -8.00 9.64 1.78
N LEU A 61 -7.71 10.90 1.44
CA LEU A 61 -8.26 11.53 0.24
C LEU A 61 -7.84 10.80 -1.03
N PHE A 62 -6.54 10.46 -1.14
CA PHE A 62 -6.04 9.65 -2.25
C PHE A 62 -6.76 8.30 -2.32
N MET A 63 -6.84 7.57 -1.20
CA MET A 63 -7.48 6.26 -1.16
C MET A 63 -8.95 6.31 -1.62
N LEU A 64 -9.67 7.37 -1.26
CA LEU A 64 -11.07 7.57 -1.65
C LEU A 64 -11.21 7.83 -3.15
N VAL A 65 -10.38 8.71 -3.71
CA VAL A 65 -10.38 9.01 -5.16
C VAL A 65 -9.99 7.80 -5.99
N PHE A 66 -8.92 7.09 -5.61
CA PHE A 66 -8.48 5.90 -6.32
C PHE A 66 -9.45 4.74 -6.14
N GLY A 67 -10.02 4.54 -4.94
CA GLY A 67 -11.03 3.53 -4.68
C GLY A 67 -12.30 3.72 -5.53
N LEU A 68 -12.79 4.96 -5.67
CA LEU A 68 -13.89 5.27 -6.57
C LEU A 68 -13.52 5.04 -8.04
N SER A 69 -12.28 5.38 -8.41
CA SER A 69 -11.78 5.18 -9.78
C SER A 69 -11.67 3.69 -10.16
N VAL A 70 -11.40 2.80 -9.19
CA VAL A 70 -11.40 1.34 -9.44
C VAL A 70 -12.77 0.86 -9.92
N ALA A 71 -13.85 1.39 -9.37
CA ALA A 71 -15.21 0.97 -9.74
C ALA A 71 -15.56 1.26 -11.21
N PHE A 72 -14.90 2.26 -11.83
CA PHE A 72 -15.09 2.63 -13.23
C PHE A 72 -14.05 2.02 -14.19
N SER A 73 -13.08 1.26 -13.70
CA SER A 73 -11.96 0.78 -14.50
C SER A 73 -12.27 -0.51 -15.25
N VAL A 74 -12.63 -0.40 -16.53
CA VAL A 74 -12.82 -1.53 -17.46
C VAL A 74 -11.57 -1.82 -18.31
N ASN A 75 -10.56 -0.93 -18.26
CA ASN A 75 -9.35 -1.00 -19.09
C ASN A 75 -8.13 -1.57 -18.34
N VAL A 76 -7.37 -2.47 -18.99
CA VAL A 76 -6.14 -3.10 -18.46
C VAL A 76 -5.07 -2.11 -17.94
N PRO A 77 -4.72 -1.02 -18.66
CA PRO A 77 -3.73 -0.06 -18.14
C PRO A 77 -4.24 0.71 -16.92
N MET A 78 -5.53 1.04 -16.89
CA MET A 78 -6.16 1.74 -15.76
C MET A 78 -6.10 0.86 -14.50
N PHE A 79 -6.43 -0.42 -14.63
CA PHE A 79 -6.31 -1.40 -13.53
C PHE A 79 -4.88 -1.47 -12.96
N SER A 80 -3.85 -1.43 -13.81
CA SER A 80 -2.45 -1.46 -13.36
C SER A 80 -2.06 -0.20 -12.57
N THR A 81 -2.45 0.99 -13.07
CA THR A 81 -2.17 2.26 -12.38
C THR A 81 -2.88 2.35 -11.02
N LEU A 82 -4.12 1.87 -10.95
CA LEU A 82 -4.90 1.83 -9.70
C LEU A 82 -4.21 0.96 -8.65
N ARG A 83 -3.66 -0.20 -9.03
CA ARG A 83 -2.90 -1.07 -8.12
C ARG A 83 -1.60 -0.44 -7.63
N PHE A 84 -0.92 0.33 -8.46
CA PHE A 84 0.27 1.08 -8.06
C PHE A 84 -0.08 2.13 -7.00
N PHE A 85 -1.14 2.92 -7.23
CA PHE A 85 -1.62 3.91 -6.27
C PHE A 85 -2.17 3.30 -4.99
N GLU A 86 -2.82 2.14 -5.07
CA GLU A 86 -3.26 1.36 -3.90
C GLU A 86 -2.05 1.04 -3.00
N GLY A 87 -0.96 0.52 -3.58
CA GLY A 87 0.29 0.25 -2.86
C GLY A 87 0.92 1.50 -2.25
N PHE A 88 0.92 2.63 -2.97
CA PHE A 88 1.41 3.91 -2.47
C PHE A 88 0.58 4.42 -1.27
N CYS A 89 -0.75 4.34 -1.35
CA CYS A 89 -1.66 4.76 -0.27
C CYS A 89 -1.51 3.88 0.97
N LEU A 90 -1.37 2.56 0.79
CA LEU A 90 -1.12 1.60 1.87
C LEU A 90 0.16 1.93 2.64
N ALA A 91 1.24 2.30 1.95
CA ALA A 91 2.49 2.71 2.59
C ALA A 91 2.34 4.02 3.39
N GLY A 92 1.58 4.99 2.87
CA GLY A 92 1.29 6.23 3.59
C GLY A 92 0.42 6.01 4.83
N LEU A 93 -0.58 5.14 4.74
CA LEU A 93 -1.46 4.79 5.85
C LEU A 93 -0.71 4.00 6.93
N SER A 94 0.12 3.03 6.54
CA SER A 94 0.90 2.22 7.50
C SER A 94 1.88 3.10 8.28
N LEU A 95 2.57 4.03 7.62
CA LEU A 95 3.45 4.97 8.27
C LEU A 95 2.68 5.91 9.21
N SER A 96 1.53 6.41 8.77
CA SER A 96 0.68 7.27 9.58
C SER A 96 0.16 6.57 10.84
N LEU A 97 -0.30 5.32 10.69
CA LEU A 97 -0.71 4.46 11.80
C LEU A 97 0.45 4.16 12.75
N TYR A 98 1.65 3.94 12.22
CA TYR A 98 2.85 3.73 13.04
C TYR A 98 3.17 4.96 13.89
N VAL A 99 3.12 6.17 13.31
CA VAL A 99 3.33 7.43 14.03
C VAL A 99 2.25 7.65 15.10
N LEU A 100 0.98 7.43 14.76
CA LEU A 100 -0.15 7.55 15.70
C LEU A 100 0.01 6.57 16.87
N SER A 101 0.36 5.32 16.57
CA SER A 101 0.59 4.28 17.57
C SER A 101 1.72 4.69 18.51
N ARG A 102 2.85 5.14 17.96
CA ARG A 102 4.01 5.62 18.73
C ARG A 102 3.63 6.78 19.66
N ASP A 103 2.82 7.72 19.18
CA ASP A 103 2.36 8.83 20.01
C ASP A 103 1.37 8.40 21.11
N SER A 104 0.50 7.42 20.82
CA SER A 104 -0.41 6.84 21.81
C SER A 104 0.35 6.11 22.91
N TYR A 105 1.36 5.30 22.56
CA TYR A 105 2.24 4.65 23.53
C TYR A 105 3.02 5.70 24.37
N ARG A 106 3.56 6.73 23.73
CA ARG A 106 4.28 7.82 24.43
C ARG A 106 3.36 8.56 25.41
N SER A 107 2.11 8.77 25.05
CA SER A 107 1.10 9.39 25.91
C SER A 107 0.75 8.51 27.11
N ARG A 108 0.63 7.19 26.92
CA ARG A 108 0.41 6.23 28.03
C ARG A 108 1.58 6.17 29.01
N LEU A 109 2.80 6.35 28.53
CA LEU A 109 4.01 6.38 29.35
C LEU A 109 4.22 7.72 30.07
N GLY A 110 3.35 8.71 29.88
CA GLY A 110 3.53 10.05 30.48
C GLY A 110 4.71 10.84 29.90
N LEU A 111 5.31 10.37 28.81
CA LEU A 111 6.45 11.00 28.13
C LEU A 111 6.02 11.98 27.03
N ALA A 112 4.76 12.43 27.08
CA ALA A 112 4.25 13.40 26.13
C ALA A 112 5.00 14.73 26.32
N PRO A 113 5.72 15.23 25.31
CA PRO A 113 6.38 16.52 25.42
C PRO A 113 5.32 17.60 25.68
N PRO A 114 5.64 18.65 26.45
CA PRO A 114 4.72 19.75 26.71
C PRO A 114 4.24 20.34 25.38
N ARG A 115 2.95 20.63 25.34
CA ARG A 115 2.15 21.02 24.17
C ARG A 115 2.45 22.46 23.69
N SER A 116 3.70 22.91 23.75
CA SER A 116 4.09 24.34 23.67
C SER A 116 4.72 24.78 22.34
N TRP A 117 4.54 24.04 21.26
CA TRP A 117 4.84 24.54 19.90
C TRP A 117 3.55 24.47 19.07
N SER A 118 2.72 25.48 19.30
CA SER A 118 1.70 26.02 18.39
C SER A 118 2.04 27.48 18.13
#